data_AF-A0AAW3BJP7-F1
#
_entry.id   AF-A0AAW3BJP7-F1
#
_cell.length_a   1.000
_cell.length_b   1.000
_cell.length_c   1.000
_cell.angle_alpha   90.00
_cell.angle_beta   90.00
_cell.angle_gamma   90.00
#
_symmetry.space_group_name_H-M   'P 1'
#
loop_
_entity.id
_entity.type
_entity.pdbx_description
1 polymer ?
#
loop_
_entity_poly.entity_id
_entity_poly.type
_entity_poly.pdbx_seq_one_letter_code
_entity_poly.pdbx_strand_id
1 'polypeptide(L)'
;MHGFGILDDSSSARYEGEWRNGLMEGVGALSLPSGGRYTGEFARSEFHGSGRYMWADGSYYEGEWCRNQMHGLGVYVDCTGKRWHGTFTNGNAAQLVAKVEL
;
A
#
# COMPACT_ATOMS: atom_id res chain seq x y z
N MET A 1 22.83 -3.58 5.58
CA MET A 1 22.46 -2.18 5.30
C MET A 1 21.39 -1.76 6.29
N HIS A 2 21.64 -0.71 7.07
CA HIS A 2 20.68 -0.12 8.02
C HIS A 2 20.66 1.39 7.78
N GLY A 3 19.48 2.02 7.80
CA GLY A 3 19.31 3.46 7.59
C GLY A 3 18.32 3.81 6.47
N PHE A 4 18.18 5.09 6.14
CA PHE A 4 17.35 5.55 5.03
C PHE A 4 18.10 5.43 3.70
N GLY A 5 17.41 5.06 2.63
CA GLY A 5 18.03 4.89 1.32
C GLY A 5 17.03 4.85 0.18
N ILE A 6 17.57 5.07 -1.03
CA ILE A 6 16.84 4.94 -2.28
C ILE A 6 17.31 3.67 -2.97
N LEU A 7 16.37 2.79 -3.32
CA LEU A 7 16.61 1.76 -4.33
C LEU A 7 16.03 2.26 -5.64
N ASP A 8 16.89 2.42 -6.63
CA ASP A 8 16.56 2.77 -8.01
C ASP A 8 17.21 1.71 -8.90
N ASP A 9 16.46 0.66 -9.19
CA ASP A 9 16.80 -0.22 -10.30
C ASP A 9 16.36 0.53 -11.54
N SER A 10 17.35 0.99 -12.32
CA SER A 10 17.25 1.70 -13.60
C SER A 10 16.23 1.14 -14.63
N SER A 11 15.58 0.01 -14.34
CA SER A 11 14.56 -0.60 -15.18
C SER A 11 13.13 -0.57 -14.65
N SER A 12 12.80 -0.30 -13.36
CA SER A 12 11.38 -0.43 -13.00
C SER A 12 10.84 0.17 -11.68
N ALA A 13 11.39 -0.15 -10.51
CA ALA A 13 10.77 0.17 -9.22
C ALA A 13 11.68 1.08 -8.37
N ARG A 14 11.08 2.09 -7.73
CA ARG A 14 11.78 3.05 -6.86
C ARG A 14 11.27 2.96 -5.44
N TYR A 15 12.12 2.60 -4.50
CA TYR A 15 11.82 2.67 -3.06
C TYR A 15 12.56 3.82 -2.41
N GLU A 16 11.89 4.54 -1.52
CA GLU A 16 12.46 5.57 -0.67
C GLU A 16 11.94 5.37 0.76
N GLY A 17 12.83 5.05 1.69
CA GLY A 17 12.42 4.78 3.07
C GLY A 17 13.49 4.10 3.91
N GLU A 18 13.04 3.52 5.00
CA GLU A 18 13.86 2.84 5.99
C GLU A 18 14.29 1.43 5.54
N TRP A 19 15.56 1.10 5.79
CA TRP A 19 16.14 -0.21 5.51
C TRP A 19 16.66 -0.87 6.78
N ARG A 20 16.45 -2.18 6.88
CA ARG A 20 17.02 -3.03 7.93
C ARG A 20 17.51 -4.34 7.32
N ASN A 21 18.79 -4.66 7.51
CA ASN A 21 19.41 -5.86 6.95
C ASN A 21 19.25 -6.01 5.43
N GLY A 22 19.17 -4.88 4.69
CA GLY A 22 18.95 -4.89 3.23
C GLY A 22 17.51 -5.19 2.81
N LEU A 23 16.55 -5.18 3.73
CA LEU A 23 15.12 -5.26 3.47
C LEU A 23 14.47 -3.91 3.74
N MET A 24 13.39 -3.60 3.02
CA MET A 24 12.55 -2.43 3.32
C MET A 24 11.83 -2.70 4.64
N GLU A 25 11.93 -1.77 5.60
CA GLU A 25 11.39 -1.97 6.95
C GLU A 25 11.15 -0.64 7.64
N GLY A 26 9.99 -0.43 8.26
CA GLY A 26 9.60 0.88 8.78
C GLY A 26 8.83 1.69 7.74
N VAL A 27 8.86 3.02 7.82
CA VAL A 27 8.07 3.87 6.93
C VAL A 27 8.80 4.08 5.59
N GLY A 28 8.05 3.99 4.49
CA GLY A 28 8.61 4.27 3.17
C GLY A 28 7.56 4.45 2.07
N ALA A 29 8.07 4.68 0.87
CA ALA A 29 7.30 4.78 -0.35
C ALA A 29 7.90 3.89 -1.44
N LEU A 30 7.07 3.07 -2.08
CA LEU A 30 7.46 2.24 -3.22
C LEU A 30 6.64 2.65 -4.45
N SER A 31 7.32 3.11 -5.49
CA SER A 31 6.74 3.34 -6.82
C SER A 31 7.07 2.17 -7.73
N LEU A 32 6.06 1.63 -8.40
CA LEU A 32 6.17 0.49 -9.31
C LEU A 32 6.15 0.97 -10.77
N PRO A 33 6.81 0.25 -11.68
CA PRO A 33 6.80 0.57 -13.11
C PRO A 33 5.41 0.50 -13.73
N SER A 34 4.51 -0.28 -13.13
CA SER A 34 3.10 -0.36 -13.53
C SER A 34 2.32 0.93 -13.29
N GLY A 35 2.92 1.93 -12.63
CA GLY A 35 2.27 3.17 -12.19
C GLY A 35 1.65 3.09 -10.79
N GLY A 36 1.68 1.91 -10.16
CA GLY A 36 1.24 1.75 -8.78
C GLY A 36 2.20 2.40 -7.77
N ARG A 37 1.67 2.91 -6.67
CA ARG A 37 2.47 3.51 -5.59
C ARG A 37 1.94 3.12 -4.23
N TYR A 38 2.81 2.61 -3.37
CA TYR A 38 2.54 2.41 -1.95
C TYR A 38 3.25 3.46 -1.10
N THR A 39 2.58 3.95 -0.07
CA THR A 39 3.16 4.78 1.00
C THR A 39 2.64 4.26 2.33
N GLY A 40 3.53 3.83 3.22
CA GLY A 40 3.11 3.21 4.48
C GLY A 40 4.24 2.46 5.16
N GLU A 41 3.85 1.56 6.06
CA GLU A 41 4.80 0.73 6.80
C GLU A 41 5.21 -0.52 5.99
N PHE A 42 6.46 -0.91 6.17
CA PHE A 42 7.05 -2.10 5.59
C PHE A 42 7.58 -3.01 6.70
N ALA A 43 7.46 -4.32 6.49
CA ALA A 43 8.13 -5.32 7.31
C ALA A 43 8.72 -6.38 6.38
N ARG A 44 10.04 -6.61 6.46
CA ARG A 44 10.73 -7.61 5.62
C ARG A 44 10.43 -7.49 4.11
N SER A 45 10.43 -6.25 3.60
CA SER A 45 10.11 -5.93 2.19
C SER A 45 8.65 -6.16 1.75
N GLU A 46 7.73 -6.33 2.70
CA GLU A 46 6.29 -6.44 2.43
C GLU A 46 5.54 -5.23 3.00
N PHE A 47 4.46 -4.80 2.34
CA PHE A 47 3.52 -3.84 2.91
C PHE A 47 2.92 -4.41 4.19
N HIS A 48 2.94 -3.62 5.25
CA HIS A 48 2.49 -4.00 6.58
C HIS A 48 1.91 -2.80 7.31
N GLY A 49 1.27 -3.00 8.47
CA GLY A 49 0.79 -1.91 9.32
C GLY A 49 -0.17 -0.98 8.58
N SER A 50 -0.03 0.33 8.78
CA SER A 50 -0.87 1.32 8.09
C SER A 50 -0.24 1.76 6.77
N GLY A 51 -1.06 1.88 5.72
CA GLY A 51 -0.55 2.40 4.45
C GLY A 51 -1.62 2.66 3.41
N ARG A 52 -1.20 3.32 2.34
CA ARG A 52 -2.01 3.64 1.17
C ARG A 52 -1.36 3.09 -0.09
N TYR A 53 -2.12 2.34 -0.86
CA TYR A 53 -1.73 1.92 -2.21
C TYR A 53 -2.63 2.62 -3.22
N MET A 54 -2.01 3.29 -4.19
CA MET A 54 -2.66 3.91 -5.34
C MET A 54 -2.33 3.10 -6.58
N TRP A 55 -3.35 2.70 -7.34
CA TRP A 55 -3.18 2.04 -8.64
C TRP A 55 -3.03 3.08 -9.75
N ALA A 56 -2.54 2.65 -10.90
CA ALA A 56 -2.29 3.53 -12.05
C ALA A 56 -3.57 4.13 -12.65
N ASP A 57 -4.73 3.51 -12.43
CA ASP A 57 -6.03 4.02 -12.85
C ASP A 57 -6.58 5.11 -11.90
N GLY A 58 -5.84 5.44 -10.83
CA GLY A 58 -6.24 6.43 -9.83
C GLY A 58 -7.10 5.88 -8.70
N SER A 59 -7.52 4.61 -8.76
CA SER A 59 -8.11 3.95 -7.59
C SER A 59 -7.08 3.87 -6.46
N TYR A 60 -7.54 3.79 -5.22
CA TYR A 60 -6.66 3.61 -4.07
C TYR A 60 -7.31 2.87 -2.91
N TYR A 61 -6.48 2.23 -2.10
CA TYR A 61 -6.84 1.67 -0.81
C TYR A 61 -6.00 2.35 0.26
N GLU A 62 -6.64 2.74 1.35
CA GLU A 62 -6.00 3.29 2.55
C GLU A 62 -6.52 2.55 3.77
N GLY A 63 -5.63 1.92 4.54
CA GLY A 63 -6.01 1.08 5.65
C GLY A 63 -4.88 0.22 6.16
N GLU A 64 -5.24 -0.87 6.84
CA GLU A 64 -4.28 -1.83 7.36
C GLU A 64 -3.77 -2.79 6.28
N TRP A 65 -2.52 -3.22 6.42
CA TRP A 65 -1.82 -4.11 5.50
C TRP A 65 -1.16 -5.24 6.28
N CYS A 66 -1.20 -6.44 5.72
CA CYS A 66 -0.48 -7.58 6.25
C CYS A 66 0.04 -8.44 5.09
N ARG A 67 1.37 -8.54 4.96
CA ARG A 67 2.04 -9.35 3.94
C ARG A 67 1.56 -9.03 2.53
N ASN A 68 1.67 -7.75 2.14
CA ASN A 68 1.24 -7.22 0.83
C ASN A 68 -0.27 -7.29 0.55
N GLN A 69 -1.10 -7.65 1.52
CA GLN A 69 -2.53 -7.75 1.36
C GLN A 69 -3.25 -6.71 2.20
N MET A 70 -4.30 -6.11 1.64
CA MET A 70 -5.27 -5.31 2.39
C MET A 70 -5.82 -6.16 3.55
N HIS A 71 -5.83 -5.59 4.74
CA HIS A 71 -6.22 -6.24 5.97
C HIS A 71 -7.01 -5.27 6.87
N GLY A 72 -7.63 -5.77 7.94
CA GLY A 72 -8.22 -4.94 8.98
C GLY A 72 -9.18 -3.87 8.45
N LEU A 73 -9.21 -2.70 9.09
CA LEU A 73 -10.04 -1.58 8.67
C LEU A 73 -9.40 -0.84 7.49
N GLY A 74 -10.22 -0.45 6.51
CA GLY A 74 -9.76 0.36 5.40
C GLY A 74 -10.86 1.01 4.58
N VAL A 75 -10.41 1.83 3.66
CA VAL A 75 -11.21 2.53 2.66
C VAL A 75 -10.63 2.22 1.29
N TYR A 76 -11.45 1.63 0.42
CA TYR A 76 -11.16 1.53 -1.01
C TYR A 76 -11.95 2.60 -1.76
N VAL A 77 -11.31 3.27 -2.72
CA VAL A 77 -11.94 4.21 -3.64
C VAL A 77 -11.56 3.80 -5.05
N ASP A 78 -12.54 3.60 -5.93
CA ASP A 78 -12.28 3.27 -7.33
C ASP A 78 -11.90 4.53 -8.15
N CYS A 79 -11.53 4.32 -9.42
CA CYS A 79 -11.16 5.41 -10.32
C CYS A 79 -12.32 6.39 -10.63
N THR A 80 -13.56 6.03 -10.29
CA THR A 80 -14.73 6.90 -10.45
C THR A 80 -15.04 7.72 -9.20
N GLY A 81 -14.35 7.46 -8.09
CA GLY A 81 -14.57 8.11 -6.79
C GLY A 81 -15.58 7.38 -5.90
N LYS A 82 -16.11 6.23 -6.32
CA LYS A 82 -16.98 5.43 -5.46
C LYS A 82 -16.16 4.85 -4.31
N ARG A 83 -16.71 4.89 -3.10
CA ARG A 83 -15.99 4.57 -1.86
C ARG A 83 -16.64 3.40 -1.12
N TRP A 84 -15.79 2.51 -0.61
CA TRP A 84 -16.16 1.41 0.25
C TRP A 84 -15.35 1.48 1.53
N HIS A 85 -16.03 1.40 2.66
CA HIS A 85 -15.39 1.34 3.97
C HIS A 85 -15.80 0.02 4.63
N GLY A 86 -14.84 -0.66 5.24
CA GLY A 86 -15.12 -1.91 5.91
C GLY A 86 -13.87 -2.66 6.31
N THR A 87 -14.05 -3.94 6.58
CA THR A 87 -13.00 -4.84 7.01
C THR A 87 -12.53 -5.73 5.86
N PHE A 88 -11.22 -5.82 5.68
CA PHE A 88 -10.55 -6.56 4.60
C PHE A 88 -9.75 -7.73 5.19
N THR A 89 -9.75 -8.88 4.51
CA THR A 89 -8.98 -10.04 4.94
C THR A 89 -8.40 -10.75 3.72
N ASN A 90 -7.08 -10.95 3.70
CA ASN A 90 -6.34 -11.61 2.62
C ASN A 90 -6.60 -11.00 1.23
N GLY A 91 -6.63 -9.66 1.13
CA GLY A 91 -6.85 -8.95 -0.13
C GLY A 91 -8.29 -9.02 -0.67
N ASN A 92 -9.18 -9.77 -0.01
CA ASN A 92 -10.61 -9.77 -0.28
C ASN A 92 -11.33 -8.93 0.77
N ALA A 93 -12.34 -8.18 0.34
CA ALA A 93 -13.19 -7.50 1.30
C ALA A 93 -14.05 -8.52 2.04
N ALA A 94 -13.84 -8.67 3.35
CA ALA A 94 -14.58 -9.61 4.17
C ALA A 94 -15.99 -9.07 4.48
N GLN A 95 -16.13 -7.75 4.56
CA GLN A 95 -17.41 -7.04 4.63
C GLN A 95 -17.30 -5.68 3.93
N LEU A 96 -18.04 -5.49 2.83
CA LEU A 96 -18.17 -4.19 2.18
C LEU A 96 -19.49 -3.54 2.60
N VAL A 97 -19.42 -2.38 3.23
CA VAL A 97 -20.56 -1.44 3.22
C VAL A 97 -20.22 -0.40 2.16
N ALA A 98 -20.89 -0.47 1.01
CA ALA A 98 -20.86 0.64 0.07
C ALA A 98 -21.54 1.82 0.75
N LYS A 99 -20.77 2.83 1.15
CA LYS A 99 -21.33 4.13 1.51
C LYS A 99 -21.41 4.93 0.22
N VAL A 100 -22.61 5.01 -0.34
CA VAL A 100 -22.94 6.08 -1.27
C VAL A 100 -23.12 7.32 -0.38
N GLU A 101 -22.11 8.18 -0.30
CA GLU A 101 -22.32 9.52 0.24
C GLU A 101 -23.05 10.31 -0.87
N LEU A 102 -24.26 10.78 -0.54
CA LEU A 102 -25.12 11.65 -1.36
C LEU A 102 -24.59 13.07 -1.41
#